data_AF-A0A661RA74-F1
#
_entry.id   AF-A0A661RA74-F1
#
_cell.length_a   1.000
_cell.length_b   1.000
_cell.length_c   1.000
_cell.angle_alpha   90.00
_cell.angle_beta   90.00
_cell.angle_gamma   90.00
#
_symmetry.space_group_name_H-M   'P 1'
#
loop_
_entity.id
_entity.type
_entity.pdbx_description
1 polymer ?
#
loop_
_entity_poly.entity_id
_entity_poly.type
_entity_poly.pdbx_seq_one_letter_code
_entity_poly.pdbx_strand_id
1 'polypeptide(L)'
;MAQKITLSIPDLLHEKLKEWRNSFNFSKMFQEAVIDAIQRKEEFQKRFSEEFDMSDIIKRLQQEKRIWEKQFYKSGKNEGIKWARSAHYEDLLYVINFEDTYELTHDANYKTYFEEVHTQNELGKYASDNAIDHELMFMDGWFHGVNEFWTQIKEEI
;
A
#
# COMPACT_ATOMS: atom_id res chain seq x y z
N MET A 1 -11.15 -46.88 -4.26
CA MET A 1 -12.26 -46.75 -3.30
C MET A 1 -13.05 -45.50 -3.69
N ALA A 2 -14.37 -45.60 -3.91
CA ALA A 2 -15.18 -44.46 -4.34
C ALA A 2 -15.99 -43.90 -3.16
N GLN A 3 -15.76 -42.65 -2.78
CA GLN A 3 -16.55 -41.94 -1.78
C GLN A 3 -17.65 -41.13 -2.48
N LYS A 4 -18.87 -41.19 -1.96
CA LYS A 4 -19.99 -40.38 -2.46
C LYS A 4 -19.84 -38.95 -1.97
N ILE A 5 -19.70 -38.01 -2.91
CA ILE A 5 -19.69 -36.58 -2.66
C ILE A 5 -21.00 -36.02 -3.19
N THR A 6 -21.76 -35.31 -2.35
CA THR A 6 -22.99 -34.64 -2.76
C THR A 6 -22.64 -33.25 -3.27
N LEU A 7 -22.80 -33.01 -4.57
CA LEU A 7 -22.52 -31.72 -5.21
C LEU A 7 -23.82 -31.02 -5.57
N SER A 8 -23.91 -29.72 -5.30
CA SER A 8 -25.02 -28.88 -5.79
C SER A 8 -24.79 -28.57 -7.26
N ILE A 9 -25.75 -28.93 -8.11
CA ILE A 9 -25.67 -28.75 -9.57
C ILE A 9 -26.78 -27.77 -9.98
N PRO A 10 -26.52 -26.83 -10.90
CA PRO A 10 -27.56 -25.95 -11.44
C PRO A 10 -28.76 -26.73 -12.01
N ASP A 11 -29.98 -26.24 -11.79
CA ASP A 11 -31.23 -26.92 -12.18
C ASP A 11 -31.27 -27.29 -13.68
N LEU A 12 -30.69 -26.43 -14.51
CA LEU A 12 -30.59 -26.59 -15.97
C LEU A 12 -29.73 -27.80 -16.39
N LEU A 13 -28.71 -28.14 -15.59
CA LEU A 13 -27.89 -29.33 -15.77
C LEU A 13 -28.62 -30.57 -15.25
N HIS A 14 -29.34 -30.44 -14.13
CA HIS A 14 -30.08 -31.55 -13.54
C HIS A 14 -31.19 -32.08 -14.46
N GLU A 15 -31.90 -31.22 -15.19
CA GLU A 15 -32.91 -31.66 -16.18
C GLU A 15 -32.29 -32.41 -17.37
N LYS A 16 -31.20 -31.90 -17.95
CA LYS A 16 -30.48 -32.56 -19.04
C LYS A 16 -29.85 -33.89 -18.62
N LEU A 17 -29.37 -33.98 -17.38
CA LEU A 17 -28.84 -35.23 -16.81
C LEU A 17 -29.91 -36.30 -16.60
N LYS A 18 -31.16 -35.91 -16.31
CA LYS A 18 -32.30 -36.85 -16.23
C LYS A 18 -32.65 -37.44 -17.58
N GLU A 19 -32.67 -36.64 -18.64
CA GLU A 19 -32.96 -37.10 -20.00
C GLU A 19 -31.90 -38.08 -20.53
N TRP A 20 -30.61 -37.85 -20.20
CA TRP A 20 -29.49 -38.61 -20.75
C TRP A 20 -29.02 -39.74 -19.81
N ARG A 21 -29.73 -39.93 -18.68
CA ARG A 21 -29.41 -40.85 -17.57
C ARG A 21 -29.11 -42.28 -18.00
N ASN A 22 -29.76 -42.76 -19.04
CA ASN A 22 -29.65 -44.15 -19.52
C ASN A 22 -28.56 -44.35 -20.58
N SER A 23 -28.01 -43.28 -21.15
CA SER A 23 -27.06 -43.34 -22.26
C SER A 23 -25.62 -43.05 -21.86
N PHE A 24 -25.40 -42.42 -20.70
CA PHE A 24 -24.08 -42.00 -20.26
C PHE A 24 -23.72 -42.52 -18.87
N ASN A 25 -22.48 -42.99 -18.72
CA ASN A 25 -21.92 -43.28 -17.40
C ASN A 25 -21.44 -41.97 -16.75
N PHE A 26 -22.39 -41.23 -16.21
CA PHE A 26 -22.13 -39.92 -15.59
C PHE A 26 -21.09 -39.97 -14.49
N SER A 27 -21.06 -41.03 -13.69
CA SER A 27 -20.04 -41.16 -12.64
C SER A 27 -18.63 -41.17 -13.22
N LYS A 28 -18.41 -41.92 -14.31
CA LYS A 28 -17.10 -41.95 -14.98
C LYS A 28 -16.77 -40.63 -15.67
N MET A 29 -17.75 -40.02 -16.36
CA MET A 29 -17.54 -38.76 -17.08
C MET A 29 -17.31 -37.56 -16.15
N PHE A 30 -18.01 -37.49 -15.02
CA PHE A 30 -17.75 -36.49 -13.98
C PHE A 30 -16.40 -36.73 -13.31
N GLN A 31 -16.02 -37.98 -13.04
CA GLN A 31 -14.69 -38.29 -12.51
C GLN A 31 -13.58 -37.84 -13.48
N GLU A 32 -13.69 -38.16 -14.77
CA GLU A 32 -12.72 -37.74 -15.78
C GLU A 32 -12.68 -36.21 -15.93
N ALA A 33 -13.83 -35.54 -16.04
CA ALA A 33 -13.88 -34.09 -16.16
C ALA A 33 -13.34 -33.36 -14.91
N VAL A 34 -13.58 -33.90 -13.71
CA VAL A 34 -13.05 -33.35 -12.46
C VAL A 34 -11.54 -33.61 -12.35
N ILE A 35 -11.05 -34.78 -12.75
CA ILE A 35 -9.62 -35.09 -12.80
C ILE A 35 -8.91 -34.14 -13.77
N ASP A 36 -9.44 -33.94 -14.98
CA ASP A 36 -8.89 -33.01 -15.97
C ASP A 36 -8.91 -31.56 -15.47
N ALA A 37 -10.00 -31.14 -14.81
CA ALA A 37 -10.11 -29.79 -14.25
C ALA A 37 -9.12 -29.56 -13.10
N ILE A 38 -8.90 -30.57 -12.24
CA ILE A 38 -7.90 -30.52 -11.17
C ILE A 38 -6.50 -30.50 -11.78
N GLN A 39 -6.18 -31.38 -12.73
CA GLN A 39 -4.89 -31.41 -13.41
C GLN A 39 -4.59 -30.09 -14.12
N ARG A 40 -5.55 -29.49 -14.83
CA ARG A 40 -5.36 -28.16 -15.43
C ARG A 40 -5.09 -27.08 -14.39
N LYS A 41 -5.77 -27.12 -13.24
CA LYS A 41 -5.58 -26.14 -12.16
C LYS A 41 -4.23 -26.34 -11.48
N GLU A 42 -3.80 -27.57 -11.28
CA GLU A 42 -2.48 -27.93 -10.74
C GLU A 42 -1.36 -27.56 -11.73
N GLU A 43 -1.49 -27.86 -13.02
CA GLU A 43 -0.54 -27.45 -14.05
C GLU A 43 -0.46 -25.92 -14.18
N PHE A 44 -1.58 -25.21 -14.08
CA PHE A 44 -1.60 -23.76 -14.05
C PHE A 44 -0.88 -23.25 -12.80
N GLN A 45 -1.19 -23.75 -11.60
CA GLN A 45 -0.48 -23.36 -10.38
C GLN A 45 1.01 -23.71 -10.43
N LYS A 46 1.37 -24.85 -11.03
CA LYS A 46 2.75 -25.32 -11.13
C LYS A 46 3.56 -24.50 -12.13
N ARG A 47 3.00 -24.18 -13.31
CA ARG A 47 3.60 -23.23 -14.26
C ARG A 47 3.76 -21.84 -13.65
N PHE A 48 2.76 -21.35 -12.90
CA PHE A 48 2.86 -20.07 -12.19
C PHE A 48 3.90 -20.08 -11.05
N SER A 49 4.08 -21.23 -10.39
CA SER A 49 5.08 -21.38 -9.32
C SER A 49 6.49 -21.65 -9.84
N GLU A 50 6.64 -22.21 -11.05
CA GLU A 50 7.93 -22.49 -11.70
C GLU A 50 8.44 -21.31 -12.55
N GLU A 51 7.57 -20.48 -13.15
CA GLU A 51 7.99 -19.35 -14.01
C GLU A 51 8.10 -18.01 -13.29
N PHE A 52 7.47 -17.84 -12.13
CA PHE A 52 7.57 -16.61 -11.35
C PHE A 52 7.83 -16.93 -9.89
N ASP A 53 9.02 -16.55 -9.42
CA ASP A 53 9.31 -16.47 -8.00
C ASP A 53 8.54 -15.27 -7.42
N MET A 54 7.22 -15.45 -7.28
CA MET A 54 6.29 -14.45 -6.73
C MET A 54 6.77 -13.99 -5.36
N SER A 55 7.47 -14.86 -4.61
CA SER A 55 8.11 -14.49 -3.35
C SER A 55 9.17 -13.40 -3.55
N ASP A 56 10.03 -13.54 -4.56
CA ASP A 56 11.08 -12.56 -4.83
C ASP A 56 10.53 -11.26 -5.42
N ILE A 57 9.47 -11.31 -6.24
CA ILE A 57 8.76 -10.11 -6.70
C ILE A 57 8.13 -9.37 -5.52
N ILE A 58 7.47 -10.09 -4.61
CA ILE A 58 6.87 -9.49 -3.40
C ILE A 58 7.96 -8.88 -2.52
N LYS A 59 9.08 -9.57 -2.28
CA LYS A 59 10.21 -9.02 -1.50
C LYS A 59 10.76 -7.76 -2.15
N ARG A 60 10.96 -7.76 -3.47
CA ARG A 60 11.44 -6.58 -4.22
C ARG A 60 10.48 -5.40 -4.04
N LEU A 61 9.19 -5.61 -4.26
CA LEU A 61 8.16 -4.57 -4.12
C LEU A 61 8.03 -4.07 -2.68
N GLN A 62 8.17 -4.94 -1.68
CA GLN A 62 8.20 -4.54 -0.26
C GLN A 62 9.42 -3.66 0.05
N GLN A 63 10.57 -3.99 -0.52
CA GLN A 63 11.78 -3.19 -0.35
C GLN A 63 11.67 -1.84 -1.06
N GLU A 64 11.18 -1.82 -2.30
CA GLU A 64 10.89 -0.59 -3.06
C GLU A 64 9.91 0.30 -2.30
N LYS A 65 8.82 -0.26 -1.77
CA LYS A 65 7.85 0.47 -0.94
C LYS A 65 8.53 1.12 0.27
N ARG A 66 9.36 0.39 1.03
CA ARG A 66 10.07 0.96 2.19
C ARG A 66 11.05 2.07 1.81
N ILE A 67 11.74 1.93 0.68
CA ILE A 67 12.68 2.96 0.19
C ILE A 67 11.89 4.21 -0.20
N TRP A 68 10.77 4.01 -0.88
CA TRP A 68 9.89 5.08 -1.34
C TRP A 68 9.24 5.84 -0.17
N GLU A 69 8.72 5.14 0.84
CA GLU A 69 8.21 5.74 2.09
C GLU A 69 9.29 6.58 2.81
N LYS A 70 10.50 6.04 2.91
CA LYS A 70 11.65 6.76 3.52
C LYS A 70 12.05 8.00 2.72
N GLN A 71 11.75 8.06 1.43
CA GLN A 71 12.09 9.22 0.61
C GLN A 71 11.27 10.43 1.00
N PHE A 72 9.97 10.27 1.27
CA PHE A 72 9.10 11.37 1.72
C PHE A 72 9.54 11.92 3.08
N TYR A 73 9.83 11.03 4.03
CA TYR A 73 10.39 11.42 5.33
C TYR A 73 11.69 12.19 5.19
N LYS A 74 12.62 11.72 4.35
CA LYS A 74 13.89 12.41 4.10
C LYS A 74 13.70 13.77 3.43
N SER A 75 12.77 13.87 2.48
CA SER A 75 12.44 15.14 1.81
C SER A 75 11.90 16.15 2.82
N GLY A 76 10.93 15.71 3.63
CA GLY A 76 10.39 16.49 4.74
C GLY A 76 11.49 16.99 5.66
N LYS A 77 12.34 16.09 6.14
CA LYS A 77 13.46 16.43 7.03
C LYS A 77 14.38 17.50 6.46
N ASN A 78 14.75 17.37 5.20
CA ASN A 78 15.63 18.36 4.55
C ASN A 78 14.96 19.73 4.41
N GLU A 79 13.68 19.77 4.04
CA GLU A 79 12.93 21.03 3.97
C GLU A 79 12.69 21.65 5.36
N GLY A 80 12.45 20.84 6.39
CA GLY A 80 12.32 21.31 7.78
C GLY A 80 13.60 21.98 8.27
N ILE A 81 14.75 21.35 8.05
CA ILE A 81 16.06 21.95 8.38
C ILE A 81 16.27 23.24 7.57
N LYS A 82 15.96 23.23 6.27
CA LYS A 82 16.13 24.39 5.39
C LYS A 82 15.27 25.57 5.84
N TRP A 83 14.01 25.33 6.19
CA TRP A 83 13.12 26.33 6.76
C TRP A 83 13.67 26.86 8.09
N ALA A 84 14.06 25.97 9.00
CA ALA A 84 14.56 26.33 10.33
C ALA A 84 15.81 27.22 10.29
N ARG A 85 16.65 27.08 9.26
CA ARG A 85 17.84 27.94 9.04
C ARG A 85 17.50 29.37 8.64
N SER A 86 16.33 29.60 8.05
CA SER A 86 15.86 30.91 7.61
C SER A 86 14.74 31.49 8.48
N ALA A 87 14.15 30.68 9.37
CA ALA A 87 13.06 31.08 10.25
C ALA A 87 13.53 32.08 11.31
N HIS A 88 12.64 32.99 11.70
CA HIS A 88 12.89 33.86 12.84
C HIS A 88 12.73 33.08 14.14
N TYR A 89 13.32 33.59 15.21
CA TYR A 89 13.28 32.95 16.53
C TYR A 89 11.84 32.73 17.04
N GLU A 90 10.96 33.71 16.83
CA GLU A 90 9.54 33.63 17.22
C GLU A 90 8.80 32.54 16.45
N ASP A 91 9.03 32.44 15.13
CA ASP A 91 8.44 31.41 14.27
C ASP A 91 8.93 30.02 14.66
N LEU A 92 10.22 29.90 14.99
CA LEU A 92 10.82 28.65 15.41
C LEU A 92 10.18 28.16 16.73
N LEU A 93 10.08 29.04 17.73
CA LEU A 93 9.40 28.75 18.99
C LEU A 93 7.93 28.41 18.80
N TYR A 94 7.23 29.11 17.90
CA TYR A 94 5.83 28.83 17.59
C TYR A 94 5.67 27.39 17.10
N VAL A 95 6.47 26.99 16.11
CA VAL A 95 6.41 25.66 15.52
C VAL A 95 6.80 24.56 16.52
N ILE A 96 7.86 24.77 17.31
CA ILE A 96 8.35 23.75 18.27
C ILE A 96 7.35 23.49 19.40
N ASN A 97 6.63 24.52 19.84
CA ASN A 97 5.66 24.41 20.93
C ASN A 97 4.24 24.07 20.43
N PHE A 98 4.08 23.83 19.13
CA PHE A 98 2.79 23.50 18.54
C PHE A 98 2.39 22.06 18.89
N GLU A 99 1.23 21.87 19.51
CA GLU A 99 0.81 20.58 20.08
C GLU A 99 0.47 19.53 19.00
N ASP A 100 -0.14 19.95 17.90
CA ASP A 100 -0.48 19.08 16.77
C ASP A 100 0.23 19.52 15.50
N THR A 101 1.32 18.83 15.18
CA THR A 101 2.16 19.13 14.01
C THR A 101 1.41 19.03 12.68
N TYR A 102 0.27 18.32 12.61
CA TYR A 102 -0.53 18.21 11.41
C TYR A 102 -1.56 19.33 11.26
N GLU A 103 -2.00 19.93 12.37
CA GLU A 103 -2.83 21.14 12.31
C GLU A 103 -2.03 22.35 11.81
N LEU A 104 -0.69 22.30 11.90
CA LEU A 104 0.19 23.35 11.38
C LEU A 104 0.06 23.54 9.86
N THR A 105 -0.26 22.48 9.10
CA THR A 105 -0.52 22.61 7.64
C THR A 105 -1.82 23.37 7.35
N HIS A 106 -2.72 23.42 8.33
CA HIS A 106 -4.01 24.12 8.25
C HIS A 106 -3.98 25.49 8.95
N ASP A 107 -2.90 25.82 9.65
CA ASP A 107 -2.71 27.10 10.34
C ASP A 107 -2.68 28.26 9.32
N ALA A 108 -3.40 29.34 9.61
CA ALA A 108 -3.55 30.46 8.68
C ALA A 108 -2.22 31.12 8.29
N ASN A 109 -1.20 31.06 9.14
CA ASN A 109 0.11 31.66 8.87
C ASN A 109 1.02 30.74 8.03
N TYR A 110 0.85 29.42 8.16
CA TYR A 110 1.74 28.44 7.55
C TYR A 110 1.12 27.68 6.37
N LYS A 111 -0.19 27.78 6.19
CA LYS A 111 -0.92 27.13 5.10
C LYS A 111 -0.33 27.42 3.73
N THR A 112 -0.03 28.68 3.42
CA THR A 112 0.54 29.06 2.11
C THR A 112 1.93 28.46 1.90
N TYR A 113 2.75 28.41 2.96
CA TYR A 113 4.06 27.75 2.90
C TYR A 113 3.91 26.26 2.59
N PHE A 114 3.01 25.56 3.28
CA PHE A 114 2.79 24.13 3.04
C PHE A 114 2.13 23.87 1.67
N GLU A 115 1.20 24.70 1.20
CA GLU A 115 0.64 24.59 -0.16
C GLU A 115 1.74 24.66 -1.25
N GLU A 116 2.70 25.58 -1.11
CA GLU A 116 3.85 25.67 -2.03
C GLU A 116 4.76 24.45 -1.94
N VAL A 117 5.09 24.03 -0.72
CA VAL A 117 5.96 22.87 -0.47
C VAL A 117 5.33 21.58 -1.00
N HIS A 118 4.01 21.41 -0.84
CA HIS A 118 3.26 20.26 -1.35
C HIS A 118 3.23 20.22 -2.87
N THR A 119 3.10 21.40 -3.51
CA THR A 119 3.16 21.53 -4.96
C THR A 119 4.56 21.19 -5.49
N GLN A 120 5.61 21.69 -4.84
CA GLN A 120 7.01 21.45 -5.25
C GLN A 120 7.46 19.99 -5.04
N ASN A 121 7.00 19.34 -3.97
CA ASN A 121 7.37 17.96 -3.66
C ASN A 121 6.42 16.92 -4.28
N GLU A 122 5.48 17.35 -5.13
CA GLU A 122 4.50 16.49 -5.80
C GLU A 122 3.68 15.61 -4.84
N LEU A 123 3.52 16.04 -3.58
CA LEU A 123 2.83 15.27 -2.53
C LEU A 123 1.37 15.00 -2.90
N GLY A 124 0.75 15.92 -3.66
CA GLY A 124 -0.62 15.77 -4.17
C GLY A 124 -0.82 14.70 -5.24
N LYS A 125 0.25 14.15 -5.86
CA LYS A 125 0.11 13.08 -6.87
C LYS A 125 -0.36 11.75 -6.29
N TYR A 126 -0.18 11.55 -4.99
CA TYR A 126 -0.45 10.28 -4.31
C TYR A 126 -1.58 10.38 -3.27
N ALA A 127 -2.26 11.53 -3.19
CA ALA A 127 -3.30 11.81 -2.20
C ALA A 127 -4.62 11.03 -2.43
N SER A 128 -4.77 10.32 -3.55
CA SER A 128 -6.08 9.78 -3.96
C SER A 128 -6.32 8.29 -3.69
N ASP A 129 -5.45 7.56 -2.99
CA ASP A 129 -5.63 6.11 -2.82
C ASP A 129 -5.21 5.58 -1.44
N ASN A 130 -6.03 5.89 -0.43
CA ASN A 130 -6.44 5.02 0.68
C ASN A 130 -5.45 4.07 1.41
N ALA A 131 -4.13 4.28 1.41
CA ALA A 131 -3.26 3.39 2.21
C ALA A 131 -1.92 3.95 2.74
N ILE A 132 -1.42 5.09 2.27
CA ILE A 132 -0.17 5.67 2.79
C ILE A 132 -0.31 7.18 2.73
N ASP A 133 -0.42 7.80 3.89
CA ASP A 133 -0.49 9.26 3.97
C ASP A 133 0.93 9.82 3.83
N HIS A 134 1.33 10.02 2.58
CA HIS A 134 2.64 10.57 2.22
C HIS A 134 2.86 11.97 2.79
N GLU A 135 1.77 12.70 2.98
CA GLU A 135 1.77 13.99 3.66
C GLU A 135 2.11 13.82 5.14
N LEU A 136 1.54 12.84 5.86
CA LEU A 136 1.97 12.57 7.24
C LEU A 136 3.47 12.22 7.32
N MET A 137 3.96 11.34 6.44
CA MET A 137 5.38 10.97 6.43
C MET A 137 6.30 12.16 6.14
N PHE A 138 5.86 13.05 5.25
CA PHE A 138 6.58 14.28 4.94
C PHE A 138 6.59 15.22 6.15
N MET A 139 5.44 15.44 6.79
CA MET A 139 5.29 16.31 7.94
C MET A 139 6.07 15.81 9.15
N ASP A 140 6.06 14.50 9.42
CA ASP A 140 6.90 13.88 10.45
C ASP A 140 8.38 14.15 10.21
N GLY A 141 8.81 14.00 8.96
CA GLY A 141 10.18 14.32 8.55
C GLY A 141 10.50 15.80 8.79
N TRP A 142 9.62 16.69 8.34
CA TRP A 142 9.76 18.13 8.44
C TRP A 142 9.92 18.59 9.89
N PHE A 143 9.00 18.18 10.76
CA PHE A 143 9.06 18.54 12.18
C PHE A 143 10.31 17.98 12.85
N HIS A 144 10.68 16.73 12.54
CA HIS A 144 11.91 16.15 13.04
C HIS A 144 13.15 16.96 12.62
N GLY A 145 13.18 17.46 11.38
CA GLY A 145 14.25 18.32 10.89
C GLY A 145 14.33 19.66 11.65
N VAL A 146 13.19 20.31 11.88
CA VAL A 146 13.12 21.55 12.67
C VAL A 146 13.58 21.33 14.10
N ASN A 147 13.12 20.25 14.74
CA ASN A 147 13.41 19.96 16.14
C ASN A 147 14.87 19.52 16.36
N GLU A 148 15.44 18.78 15.41
CA GLU A 148 16.88 18.45 15.40
C GLU A 148 17.73 19.71 15.27
N PHE A 149 17.36 20.61 14.36
CA PHE A 149 18.05 21.89 14.20
C PHE A 149 17.97 22.71 15.49
N TRP A 150 16.79 22.86 16.08
CA TRP A 150 16.60 23.57 17.35
C TRP A 150 17.42 22.98 18.48
N THR A 151 17.43 21.65 18.61
CA THR A 151 18.18 20.97 19.67
C THR A 151 19.68 21.25 19.60
N GLN A 152 20.22 21.47 18.40
CA GLN A 152 21.63 21.81 18.22
C GLN A 152 21.96 23.27 18.55
N ILE A 153 21.02 24.20 18.34
CA ILE A 153 21.29 25.64 18.51
C ILE A 153 20.79 26.19 19.85
N LYS A 154 19.81 25.54 20.51
CA LYS A 154 19.18 26.04 21.73
C LYS A 154 20.13 26.22 22.92
N GLU A 155 21.29 25.56 22.92
CA GLU A 155 22.30 25.69 23.98
C GLU A 155 23.23 26.89 23.75
N GLU A 156 23.26 27.42 22.52
CA GLU A 156 24.14 28.52 22.07
C GLU A 156 23.40 29.87 21.97
N ILE A 157 22.10 29.91 22.26
CA ILE A 157 21.21 31.09 22.18
C ILE A 157 20.65 31.38 23.57
#